data_AF-A0AAJ3B2M3-F1
#
_entry.id   AF-A0AAJ3B2M3-F1
#
_cell.length_a   1.000
_cell.length_b   1.000
_cell.length_c   1.000
_cell.angle_alpha   90.00
_cell.angle_beta   90.00
_cell.angle_gamma   90.00
#
_symmetry.space_group_name_H-M   'P 1'
#
loop_
_entity.id
_entity.type
_entity.pdbx_description
1 polymer ?
#
loop_
_entity_poly.entity_id
_entity_poly.type
_entity_poly.pdbx_seq_one_letter_code
_entity_poly.pdbx_strand_id
1 'polypeptide(L)' 'MPMIQIEQDNPKVIERVRQKIADLAQEHKQYPTRDIHSSVMFVVGYTGALLMEDIISSEMHIQLARERDEALAQAAVQG' A
#
# COMPACT_ATOMS: atom_id res chain seq x y z
N MET A 1 8.90 -20.12 27.30
CA MET A 1 7.65 -19.95 26.52
C MET A 1 8.02 -20.07 25.05
N PRO A 2 7.26 -20.80 24.21
CA PRO A 2 7.56 -20.83 22.78
C PRO A 2 7.29 -19.43 22.20
N MET A 3 8.31 -18.81 21.59
CA MET A 3 8.10 -17.61 20.79
C MET A 3 7.34 -18.03 19.52
N ILE A 4 6.12 -17.53 19.35
CA ILE A 4 5.46 -17.60 18.05
C ILE A 4 6.20 -16.61 17.16
N GLN A 5 7.00 -17.10 16.23
CA GLN A 5 7.54 -16.26 15.16
C GLN A 5 6.37 -15.85 14.27
N ILE A 6 6.06 -14.55 14.26
CA ILE A 6 5.19 -14.00 13.23
C ILE A 6 5.96 -14.10 11.92
N GLU A 7 5.35 -14.73 10.93
CA GLU A 7 5.90 -14.78 9.57
C GLU A 7 5.88 -13.37 9.00
N GLN A 8 7.03 -12.70 9.06
CA GLN A 8 7.25 -11.40 8.46
C GLN A 8 7.15 -11.52 6.93
N ASP A 9 6.67 -10.46 6.28
CA ASP A 9 6.55 -10.37 4.82
C ASP A 9 5.66 -11.46 4.22
N ASN A 10 4.59 -11.82 4.94
CA ASN A 10 3.63 -12.81 4.49
C ASN A 10 3.05 -12.40 3.11
N PRO A 11 3.14 -13.26 2.08
CA PRO A 11 2.76 -12.90 0.72
C PRO A 11 1.27 -12.53 0.59
N LYS A 12 0.38 -13.09 1.44
CA LYS A 12 -1.05 -12.73 1.43
C LYS A 12 -1.29 -11.31 1.95
N VAL A 13 -0.47 -10.85 2.90
CA VAL A 13 -0.55 -9.49 3.43
C VAL A 13 -0.05 -8.50 2.38
N ILE A 14 1.10 -8.80 1.76
CA ILE A 14 1.68 -7.98 0.69
C ILE A 14 0.68 -7.86 -0.48
N GLU A 15 0.10 -8.96 -0.93
CA GLU A 15 -0.88 -8.95 -2.02
C GLU A 15 -2.13 -8.12 -1.69
N ARG A 16 -2.57 -8.16 -0.43
CA ARG A 16 -3.69 -7.31 0.02
C ARG A 16 -3.34 -5.82 -0.01
N VAL A 17 -2.10 -5.45 0.33
CA VAL A 17 -1.66 -4.05 0.19
C VAL A 17 -1.65 -3.64 -1.28
N ARG A 18 -1.11 -4.50 -2.16
CA ARG A 18 -1.09 -4.25 -3.61
C ARG A 18 -2.48 -4.06 -4.20
N GLN A 19 -3.45 -4.86 -3.76
CA GLN A 19 -4.85 -4.67 -4.17
C GLN A 19 -5.36 -3.28 -3.76
N LYS A 20 -5.08 -2.83 -2.53
CA LYS A 20 -5.49 -1.48 -2.08
C LYS A 20 -4.82 -0.36 -2.87
N ILE A 21 -3.56 -0.55 -3.27
CA ILE A 21 -2.85 0.38 -4.16
C ILE A 21 -3.52 0.44 -5.53
N ALA A 22 -3.88 -0.72 -6.09
CA ALA A 22 -4.57 -0.81 -7.37
C ALA A 22 -5.95 -0.13 -7.32
N ASP A 23 -6.71 -0.35 -6.25
CA ASP A 23 -8.02 0.28 -6.04
C ASP A 23 -7.90 1.82 -5.98
N LEU A 24 -6.88 2.33 -5.29
CA LEU A 24 -6.55 3.76 -5.22
C LEU A 24 -6.20 4.34 -6.60
N ALA A 25 -5.34 3.65 -7.35
CA ALA A 25 -4.96 4.09 -8.70
C ALA A 25 -6.18 4.08 -9.66
N GLN A 26 -7.06 3.09 -9.54
CA GLN A 26 -8.31 3.02 -10.28
C GLN A 26 -9.25 4.16 -9.91
N GLU A 27 -9.41 4.48 -8.62
CA GLU A 27 -10.20 5.63 -8.17
C GLU A 27 -9.69 6.93 -8.80
N HIS A 28 -8.37 7.16 -8.78
CA HIS A 28 -7.76 8.35 -9.37
C HIS A 28 -8.00 8.43 -10.88
N LYS A 29 -7.84 7.32 -11.59
CA LYS A 29 -8.09 7.24 -13.04
C LYS A 29 -9.56 7.51 -13.38
N GLN A 30 -10.49 7.00 -12.60
CA GLN A 30 -11.93 7.18 -12.83
C GLN A 30 -12.39 8.60 -12.51
N TYR A 31 -11.75 9.26 -11.55
CA TYR A 31 -12.12 10.59 -11.07
C TYR A 31 -10.89 11.51 -10.96
N PRO A 32 -10.31 11.96 -12.09
CA PRO A 32 -9.03 12.67 -12.11
C PRO A 32 -9.05 14.02 -11.38
N THR A 33 -10.23 14.65 -11.25
CA THR A 33 -10.39 15.93 -10.53
C THR A 33 -10.74 15.76 -9.05
N ARG A 34 -10.97 14.52 -8.59
CA ARG A 34 -11.30 14.24 -7.19
C ARG A 34 -10.03 14.30 -6.36
N ASP A 35 -10.11 14.97 -5.22
CA ASP A 35 -9.05 14.89 -4.22
C ASP A 35 -8.98 13.47 -3.65
N ILE A 36 -7.85 12.80 -3.89
CA ILE A 36 -7.56 11.44 -3.43
C ILE A 36 -6.72 11.42 -2.14
N HIS A 37 -6.42 12.58 -1.55
CA HIS A 37 -5.51 12.68 -0.40
C HIS A 37 -5.92 11.74 0.75
N SER A 38 -7.22 11.69 1.10
CA SER A 38 -7.71 10.79 2.14
C SER A 38 -7.49 9.31 1.81
N SER A 39 -7.70 8.90 0.55
CA SER A 39 -7.47 7.53 0.10
C SER A 39 -5.98 7.17 0.11
N VAL A 40 -5.09 8.11 -0.26
CA VAL A 40 -3.63 7.96 -0.14
C VAL A 40 -3.23 7.76 1.33
N MET A 41 -3.73 8.63 2.21
CA MET A 41 -3.42 8.57 3.64
C MET A 41 -3.93 7.29 4.30
N PHE A 42 -5.04 6.74 3.81
CA PHE A 42 -5.52 5.43 4.25
C PHE A 42 -4.52 4.31 3.93
N VAL A 43 -3.99 4.26 2.70
CA VAL A 43 -2.98 3.26 2.31
C VAL A 43 -1.68 3.45 3.11
N VAL A 44 -1.22 4.70 3.28
CA VAL A 44 -0.04 5.04 4.10
C VAL A 44 -0.20 4.56 5.54
N GLY A 45 -1.33 4.88 6.17
CA GLY A 45 -1.60 4.47 7.56
C GLY A 45 -1.69 2.96 7.69
N TYR A 46 -2.29 2.28 6.71
CA TYR A 46 -2.38 0.82 6.70
C TYR A 46 -1.00 0.15 6.62
N THR A 47 -0.13 0.58 5.69
CA THR A 47 1.22 0.00 5.58
C THR A 47 2.11 0.36 6.77
N GLY A 48 1.94 1.56 7.34
CA GLY A 48 2.62 1.96 8.57
C GLY A 48 2.25 1.09 9.77
N ALA A 49 0.97 0.72 9.91
CA ALA A 49 0.54 -0.21 10.96
C ALA A 49 1.15 -1.61 10.78
N LEU A 50 1.22 -2.11 9.55
CA LEU A 50 1.86 -3.40 9.26
C LEU A 50 3.36 -3.40 9.60
N LEU A 51 4.05 -2.27 9.38
CA LEU A 51 5.44 -2.12 9.78
C LEU A 51 5.60 -2.06 11.31
N MET A 52 4.75 -1.29 12.00
CA MET A 52 4.83 -1.14 13.47
C MET A 52 4.57 -2.44 14.23
N GLU A 53 3.77 -3.34 13.65
CA GLU A 53 3.45 -4.66 14.22
C GLU A 53 4.39 -5.77 13.71
N ASP A 54 5.53 -5.41 13.09
CA ASP A 54 6.53 -6.33 12.52
C ASP A 54 5.94 -7.37 11.54
N ILE A 55 4.81 -7.05 10.91
CA ILE A 55 4.17 -7.92 9.90
C ILE A 55 4.90 -7.82 8.56
N ILE A 56 5.44 -6.64 8.25
CA ILE A 56 6.30 -6.40 7.07
C ILE A 56 7.62 -5.76 7.49
N SER A 57 8.69 -6.05 6.74
CA SER A 57 9.98 -5.38 6.92
C SER A 57 9.90 -3.90 6.58
N SER A 58 10.86 -3.13 7.09
CA SER A 58 11.11 -1.77 6.60
C SER A 58 11.40 -1.73 5.09
N GLU A 59 12.08 -2.74 4.55
CA GLU A 59 12.36 -2.83 3.11
C GLU A 59 11.08 -3.01 2.31
N MET A 60 10.21 -3.93 2.75
CA MET A 60 8.90 -4.15 2.14
C MET A 60 8.00 -2.91 2.25
N HIS A 61 8.04 -2.20 3.38
CA HIS A 61 7.31 -0.93 3.53
C HIS A 61 7.77 0.13 2.52
N ILE A 62 9.08 0.28 2.32
CA ILE A 62 9.65 1.21 1.32
C ILE A 62 9.25 0.77 -0.09
N GLN A 63 9.29 -0.53 -0.38
CA GLN A 63 8.87 -1.07 -1.67
C GLN A 63 7.40 -0.76 -1.96
N LEU A 64 6.49 -1.05 -1.03
CA LEU A 64 5.06 -0.79 -1.18
C LEU A 64 4.75 0.71 -1.33
N ALA A 65 5.52 1.59 -0.68
CA ALA A 65 5.40 3.03 -0.87
C ALA A 65 5.76 3.46 -2.31
N ARG A 66 6.83 2.87 -2.88
CA ARG A 66 7.21 3.11 -4.29
C ARG A 66 6.17 2.58 -5.25
N GLU A 67 5.69 1.35 -5.04
CA GLU A 67 4.64 0.74 -5.87
C GLU A 67 3.37 1.62 -5.90
N ARG A 68 3.00 2.23 -4.77
CA ARG A 68 1.90 3.20 -4.70
C ARG A 68 2.15 4.44 -5.55
N ASP A 69 3.32 5.07 -5.39
CA ASP A 69 3.64 6.31 -6.08
C ASP A 69 3.73 6.10 -7.60
N GLU A 70 4.29 4.97 -8.03
CA GLU A 70 4.31 4.55 -9.43
C GLU A 70 2.90 4.31 -9.99
N ALA A 71 2.02 3.62 -9.26
CA ALA A 71 0.66 3.35 -9.69
C ALA A 71 -0.16 4.64 -9.86
N LEU A 72 0.00 5.61 -8.95
CA LEU A 72 -0.63 6.93 -9.04
C LEU A 72 -0.09 7.74 -10.23
N ALA A 73 1.22 7.75 -10.44
CA ALA A 73 1.82 8.43 -11.58
C ALA A 73 1.33 7.84 -12.92
N GLN A 74 1.21 6.52 -13.02
CA GLN A 74 0.68 5.86 -14.21
C GLN A 74 -0.80 6.17 -14.44
N ALA A 75 -1.60 6.23 -13.37
CA ALA A 75 -3.02 6.59 -13.46
C ALA A 75 -3.22 8.03 -13.97
N ALA A 76 -2.36 8.97 -13.55
CA ALA A 76 -2.42 10.38 -13.95
C ALA A 76 -2.03 10.63 -15.43
N VAL A 77 -1.25 9.75 -16.05
CA VAL A 77 -0.83 9.89 -17.47
C VAL A 77 -1.88 9.35 -18.45
N GLN A 78 -2.79 8.50 -18.00
CA GLN A 78 -3.75 7.79 -18.86
C GLN A 78 -5.21 8.25 -18.73
N GLY A 79 -5.52 9.21 -17.86
CA GLY A 79 -6.86 9.78 -17.64
C GLY A 79 -6.94 11.22 -18.09
#